data_AF-A0A7D5QBT4-F1
#
_entry.id   AF-A0A7D5QBT4-F1
#
_cell.length_a   1.000
_cell.length_b   1.000
_cell.length_c   1.000
_cell.angle_alpha   90.00
_cell.angle_beta   90.00
_cell.angle_gamma   90.00
#
_symmetry.space_group_name_H-M   'P 1'
#
loop_
_entity.id
_entity.type
_entity.pdbx_description
1 polymer ?
#
loop_
_entity_poly.entity_id
_entity_poly.type
_entity_poly.pdbx_seq_one_letter_code
_entity_poly.pdbx_strand_id
1 'polypeptide(L)' 'MSLPAPLRWLFATDEVVHECRECGVTVEEGAEVCPNCGSTEIARYEFE' A
#
# COMPACT_ATOMS: atom_id res chain seq x y z
N MET A 1 1.92 18.43 8.57
CA MET A 1 1.85 18.62 7.10
C MET A 1 1.75 17.22 6.50
N SER A 2 0.57 16.78 6.09
CA SER A 2 0.39 15.44 5.51
C SER A 2 0.98 15.42 4.10
N LEU A 3 1.90 14.50 3.84
CA LEU A 3 2.44 14.31 2.50
C LEU A 3 1.35 13.71 1.59
N PRO A 4 1.24 14.16 0.34
CA PRO A 4 0.31 13.57 -0.60
C PRO A 4 0.68 12.12 -0.85
N ALA A 5 -0.32 11.24 -0.91
CA ALA A 5 -0.18 9.78 -1.06
C ALA A 5 0.95 9.32 -2.03
N PRO A 6 1.14 9.90 -3.23
CA PRO A 6 2.21 9.46 -4.14
C PRO A 6 3.63 9.76 -3.65
N LEU A 7 3.82 10.70 -2.73
CA LEU A 7 5.14 11.03 -2.17
C LEU A 7 5.45 10.29 -0.88
N ARG A 8 4.47 9.62 -0.28
CA ARG A 8 4.65 8.84 0.94
C ARG A 8 5.59 7.65 0.73
N TRP A 9 5.56 7.03 -0.45
CA TRP A 9 6.45 5.90 -0.84
C TRP A 9 7.93 6.26 -0.88
N LEU A 10 8.26 7.51 -1.25
CA LEU A 10 9.65 7.94 -1.42
C LEU A 10 10.40 8.16 -0.10
N PHE A 11 9.69 8.26 1.02
CA PHE A 11 10.25 8.50 2.35
C PHE A 11 9.90 7.40 3.37
N ALA A 12 9.32 6.28 2.92
CA ALA A 12 9.03 5.13 3.77
C ALA A 12 10.32 4.33 4.02
N THR A 13 11.19 4.85 4.89
CA THR A 13 12.50 4.25 5.18
C THR A 13 12.41 3.06 6.16
N ASP A 14 11.22 2.70 6.65
CA ASP A 14 11.02 1.59 7.60
C ASP A 14 9.58 1.03 7.63
N GLU A 15 8.74 1.35 6.62
CA GLU A 15 7.30 1.07 6.69
C GLU A 15 6.93 -0.09 5.75
N VAL A 16 6.24 -1.10 6.30
CA VAL A 16 5.68 -2.22 5.53
C VAL A 16 4.65 -1.68 4.53
N VAL A 17 4.83 -1.99 3.24
CA VAL A 17 3.94 -1.54 2.17
C VAL A 17 2.98 -2.66 1.79
N HIS A 18 1.67 -2.37 1.79
CA HIS A 18 0.63 -3.31 1.36
C HIS A 18 0.02 -2.87 0.02
N GLU A 19 0.22 -3.61 -1.06
CA GLU A 19 -0.21 -3.20 -2.41
C GLU A 19 -1.21 -4.18 -3.02
N CYS A 20 -2.26 -3.67 -3.66
CA CYS A 20 -3.16 -4.49 -4.45
C CYS A 20 -2.48 -4.98 -5.72
N ARG A 21 -2.41 -6.30 -5.93
CA ARG A 21 -1.80 -6.90 -7.12
C ARG A 21 -2.57 -6.64 -8.41
N GLU A 22 -3.86 -6.37 -8.32
CA GLU A 22 -4.73 -6.16 -9.48
C GLU A 22 -4.66 -4.74 -10.05
N CYS A 23 -4.63 -3.72 -9.18
CA CYS A 23 -4.67 -2.32 -9.62
C CYS A 23 -3.45 -1.50 -9.24
N GLY A 24 -2.54 -2.04 -8.43
CA GLY A 24 -1.33 -1.35 -7.97
C GLY A 24 -1.56 -0.24 -6.95
N VAL A 25 -2.78 -0.08 -6.44
CA VAL A 25 -3.02 0.87 -5.34
C VAL A 25 -2.44 0.30 -4.05
N THR A 26 -1.76 1.14 -3.29
CA THR A 26 -1.40 0.77 -1.93
C THR A 26 -2.61 0.88 -1.03
N VAL A 27 -2.80 -0.15 -0.21
CA VAL A 27 -3.85 -0.27 0.79
C VAL A 27 -3.27 -0.11 2.19
N GLU A 28 -4.13 0.17 3.17
CA GLU A 28 -3.71 0.24 4.56
C GLU A 28 -3.39 -1.17 5.11
N GLU A 29 -2.60 -1.21 6.19
CA GLU A 29 -2.32 -2.45 6.90
C GLU A 29 -3.62 -3.13 7.35
N GLY A 30 -3.71 -4.44 7.10
CA GLY A 30 -4.89 -5.23 7.48
C GLY A 30 -6.08 -5.11 6.53
N ALA A 31 -5.95 -4.40 5.41
CA ALA A 31 -6.99 -4.40 4.38
C ALA A 31 -7.09 -5.78 3.71
N GLU A 32 -8.22 -6.47 3.92
CA GLU A 32 -8.50 -7.77 3.28
C GLU A 32 -9.02 -7.60 1.83
N VAL A 33 -9.62 -6.44 1.52
CA VAL A 33 -10.19 -6.11 0.22
C VAL A 33 -9.71 -4.73 -0.20
N CYS A 34 -9.25 -4.62 -1.45
CA CYS A 34 -8.86 -3.36 -2.05
C CYS A 34 -10.07 -2.43 -2.20
N PRO A 35 -10.09 -1.24 -1.57
CA PRO A 35 -11.22 -0.31 -1.66
C PRO A 35 -11.36 0.33 -3.05
N ASN A 36 -10.33 0.25 -3.90
CA ASN A 36 -10.33 0.83 -5.23
C ASN A 36 -10.92 -0.10 -6.30
N CYS A 37 -10.64 -1.41 -6.23
CA CYS A 37 -11.06 -2.37 -7.26
C CYS A 37 -11.83 -3.59 -6.73
N GLY A 38 -11.89 -3.79 -5.40
CA GLY A 38 -12.57 -4.93 -4.78
C GLY A 38 -11.78 -6.24 -4.79
N SER A 39 -10.53 -6.24 -5.25
CA SER A 39 -9.68 -7.43 -5.21
C SER A 39 -9.21 -7.77 -3.80
N THR A 40 -9.11 -9.06 -3.49
CA THR A 40 -8.55 -9.60 -2.24
C THR A 40 -7.05 -9.91 -2.33
N GLU A 41 -6.45 -9.74 -3.52
CA GLU A 41 -5.05 -10.08 -3.76
C GLU A 41 -4.15 -8.91 -3.33
N ILE A 42 -3.71 -8.92 -2.07
CA ILE A 42 -2.84 -7.90 -1.47
C ILE A 42 -1.43 -8.45 -1.23
N ALA A 43 -0.43 -7.79 -1.79
CA ALA A 43 0.99 -8.05 -1.55
C ALA A 43 1.50 -7.25 -0.34
N ARG A 44 2.39 -7.85 0.45
CA ARG A 44 3.11 -7.17 1.55
C ARG A 44 4.59 -7.12 1.20
N TYR A 45 5.19 -5.94 1.32
CA TYR A 45 6.62 -5.71 1.13
C TYR A 45 7.23 -5.19 2.43
N GLU A 46 8.27 -5.84 2.89
CA GLU A 46 9.09 -5.44 4.04
C GLU A 46 10.48 -5.14 3.49
N PHE A 47 11.03 -3.98 3.82
CA PHE A 47 12.36 -3.54 3.37
C PHE A 47 13.31 -3.59 4.57
N GLU A 48 14.41 -4.35 4.43
CA GLU A 48 15.49 -4.51 5.42
C GLU A 48 16.73 -3.67 5.10
#